data_AF-W6WPD0-F1
#
_entry.id   AF-W6WPD0-F1
#
_cell.length_a   1.000
_cell.length_b   1.000
_cell.length_c   1.000
_cell.angle_alpha   90.00
_cell.angle_beta   90.00
_cell.angle_gamma   90.00
#
_symmetry.space_group_name_H-M   'P 1'
#
loop_
_entity.id
_entity.type
_entity.pdbx_description
1 polymer ?
#
loop_
_entity_poly.entity_id
_entity_poly.type
_entity_poly.pdbx_seq_one_letter_code
_entity_poly.pdbx_strand_id
1 'polypeptide(L)'
;MLGHRNSILSAVILGLDPRIHPPNARVDGTPPQFHHARMAGYVYIVTNQKHGTLYIGVTSDLANRIYEHREEHHPGFTSKYGCKRLVWYEAHDNIVSAIQREKSLKRWYRQWKIELIEKMNPDWRDLYGELGGW
;
A
#
# COMPACT_ATOMS: atom_id res chain seq x y z
N MET A 1 -11.64 -16.30 -38.58
CA MET A 1 -12.39 -16.74 -37.37
C MET A 1 -12.20 -15.67 -36.30
N LEU A 2 -13.23 -14.86 -36.10
CA LEU A 2 -13.30 -13.82 -35.07
C LEU A 2 -14.42 -14.23 -34.11
N GLY A 3 -14.15 -14.21 -32.81
CA GLY A 3 -15.15 -14.32 -31.74
C GLY A 3 -14.61 -13.57 -30.53
N HIS A 4 -14.84 -12.26 -30.46
CA HIS A 4 -15.96 -11.62 -29.75
C HIS A 4 -16.04 -11.97 -28.26
N ARG A 5 -15.64 -11.02 -27.42
CA ARG A 5 -16.45 -10.58 -26.28
C ARG A 5 -16.49 -9.04 -26.23
N ASN A 6 -17.71 -8.54 -26.12
CA ASN A 6 -18.17 -7.15 -26.17
C ASN A 6 -17.58 -6.27 -25.05
N SER A 7 -17.22 -4.98 -25.26
CA SER A 7 -18.05 -3.78 -25.55
C SER A 7 -18.87 -3.35 -24.31
N ILE A 8 -18.96 -2.11 -23.78
CA ILE A 8 -18.56 -0.71 -24.09
C ILE A 8 -18.75 0.08 -22.75
N LEU A 9 -17.93 1.07 -22.36
CA LEU A 9 -18.17 2.55 -22.37
C LEU A 9 -17.28 3.13 -21.24
N SER A 10 -16.68 4.31 -21.26
CA SER A 10 -16.42 5.41 -22.20
C SER A 10 -15.36 6.25 -21.49
N ALA A 11 -14.19 6.50 -22.07
CA ALA A 11 -13.83 7.81 -22.65
C ALA A 11 -14.25 9.04 -21.83
N VAL A 12 -13.31 9.67 -21.12
CA VAL A 12 -13.03 11.12 -21.18
C VAL A 12 -11.54 11.34 -20.86
N ILE A 13 -10.76 11.63 -21.91
CA ILE A 13 -9.46 12.30 -21.86
C ILE A 13 -9.68 13.67 -22.50
N LEU A 14 -9.09 14.71 -21.90
CA LEU A 14 -9.10 16.14 -22.26
C LEU A 14 -10.26 16.96 -21.69
N GLY A 15 -9.99 17.65 -20.57
CA GLY A 15 -10.92 18.60 -19.97
C GLY A 15 -10.47 19.12 -18.61
N LEU A 16 -9.25 19.66 -18.51
CA LEU A 16 -8.93 20.58 -17.41
C LEU A 16 -9.66 21.89 -17.71
N ASP A 17 -10.82 22.07 -17.10
CA ASP A 17 -11.58 23.32 -17.10
C ASP A 17 -10.79 24.40 -16.32
N PRO A 18 -10.42 25.54 -16.94
CA PRO A 18 -9.71 26.61 -16.26
C PRO A 18 -10.55 27.37 -15.20
N ARG A 19 -11.78 26.94 -14.91
CA ARG A 19 -12.66 27.50 -13.86
C ARG A 19 -12.87 26.62 -12.63
N ILE A 20 -12.09 25.55 -12.44
CA ILE A 20 -12.07 24.85 -11.14
C ILE A 20 -11.27 25.70 -10.14
N HIS A 21 -11.96 26.63 -9.50
CA HIS A 21 -11.52 27.23 -8.24
C HIS A 21 -11.49 26.12 -7.18
N PRO A 22 -10.42 26.01 -6.36
CA PRO A 22 -10.47 25.11 -5.21
C PRO A 22 -11.57 25.59 -4.26
N PRO A 23 -12.55 24.75 -3.88
CA PRO A 23 -13.51 25.16 -2.87
C PRO A 23 -12.80 25.16 -1.51
N ASN A 24 -12.84 26.33 -0.84
CA ASN A 24 -12.30 26.67 0.49
C ASN A 24 -10.84 27.13 0.58
N ALA A 25 -10.56 28.34 0.10
CA ALA A 25 -9.74 29.26 0.90
C ALA A 25 -10.69 29.99 1.87
N ARG A 26 -10.64 29.63 3.17
CA ARG A 26 -11.38 30.36 4.22
C ARG A 26 -10.70 31.72 4.44
N VAL A 27 -11.51 32.79 4.49
CA VAL A 27 -11.10 34.20 4.54
C VAL A 27 -10.77 34.72 5.95
N ASP A 28 -10.57 33.83 6.93
CA ASP A 28 -10.51 34.21 8.36
C ASP A 28 -9.10 34.31 8.95
N GLY A 29 -8.03 34.20 8.14
CA GLY A 29 -6.65 34.30 8.65
C GLY A 29 -6.24 33.15 9.57
N THR A 30 -7.04 32.08 9.64
CA THR A 30 -6.62 30.84 10.29
C THR A 30 -5.49 30.23 9.46
N PRO A 31 -4.32 29.91 10.04
CA PRO A 31 -3.28 29.20 9.32
C PRO A 31 -3.90 27.92 8.73
N PRO A 32 -3.55 27.53 7.48
CA PRO A 32 -4.02 26.27 6.94
C PRO A 32 -3.68 25.21 7.97
N GLN A 33 -4.73 24.55 8.47
CA GLN A 33 -4.57 23.43 9.38
C GLN A 33 -3.68 22.47 8.62
N PHE A 34 -2.45 22.23 9.08
CA PHE A 34 -1.60 21.21 8.48
C PHE A 34 -2.37 19.91 8.67
N HIS A 35 -3.13 19.53 7.65
CA HIS A 35 -3.67 18.18 7.55
C HIS A 35 -2.46 17.31 7.79
N HIS A 36 -2.43 16.56 8.91
CA HIS A 36 -1.45 15.50 9.12
C HIS A 36 -1.30 14.81 7.77
N ALA A 37 -0.13 14.94 7.15
CA ALA A 37 0.08 14.56 5.76
C ALA A 37 -0.32 13.10 5.64
N ARG A 38 -1.56 12.87 5.19
CA ARG A 38 -2.16 11.56 5.20
C ARG A 38 -1.54 10.88 4.00
N MET A 39 -0.54 10.04 4.26
CA MET A 39 0.17 9.30 3.23
C MET A 39 -0.85 8.63 2.31
N ALA A 40 -0.69 8.80 1.01
CA ALA A 40 -1.67 8.32 0.04
C ALA A 40 -1.61 6.80 -0.16
N GLY A 41 -0.49 6.16 0.19
CA GLY A 41 -0.36 4.71 0.16
C GLY A 41 0.87 4.17 0.86
N TYR A 42 0.83 2.88 1.15
CA TYR A 42 1.90 2.10 1.75
C TYR A 42 2.20 0.89 0.90
N VAL A 43 3.48 0.58 0.71
CA VAL A 43 3.94 -0.73 0.26
C VAL A 43 4.38 -1.51 1.48
N TYR A 44 4.04 -2.79 1.54
CA TYR A 44 4.32 -3.60 2.72
C TYR A 44 4.77 -5.01 2.36
N ILE A 45 5.51 -5.64 3.28
CA ILE A 45 5.92 -7.03 3.21
C ILE A 45 5.43 -7.76 4.46
N VAL A 46 4.63 -8.81 4.26
CA VAL A 46 4.28 -9.76 5.31
C VAL A 46 4.90 -11.12 5.07
N THR A 47 5.14 -11.84 6.15
CA THR A 47 5.71 -13.19 6.11
C THR A 47 5.09 -14.11 7.15
N ASN A 48 5.31 -15.41 7.01
CA ASN A 48 4.92 -16.42 7.99
C ASN A 48 6.01 -16.62 9.06
N GLN A 49 7.30 -16.53 8.67
CA GLN A 49 8.45 -16.72 9.56
C GLN A 49 9.69 -16.04 8.98
N LYS A 50 10.75 -15.89 9.80
CA LYS A 50 12.04 -15.35 9.33
C LYS A 50 12.56 -16.19 8.16
N HIS A 51 12.94 -15.52 7.06
CA HIS A 51 13.32 -16.13 5.78
C HIS A 51 12.25 -17.06 5.16
N GLY A 52 10.98 -16.89 5.51
CA GLY A 52 9.85 -17.66 4.96
C GLY A 52 9.27 -17.08 3.68
N THR A 53 8.00 -17.38 3.41
CA THR A 53 7.26 -16.84 2.27
C THR A 53 7.10 -15.33 2.44
N LEU A 54 7.40 -14.57 1.38
CA LEU A 54 7.24 -13.12 1.38
C LEU A 54 6.05 -12.75 0.50
N TYR A 55 5.06 -12.08 1.07
CA TYR A 55 3.98 -11.45 0.33
C TYR A 55 4.22 -9.94 0.30
N ILE A 56 4.04 -9.34 -0.88
CA ILE A 56 4.23 -7.90 -1.10
C ILE A 56 2.92 -7.33 -1.60
N GLY A 57 2.44 -6.28 -0.94
CA GLY A 57 1.19 -5.62 -1.28
C GLY A 57 1.27 -4.10 -1.17
N VAL A 58 0.19 -3.46 -1.60
CA VAL A 58 -0.03 -2.01 -1.50
C VAL A 58 -1.41 -1.73 -0.89
N THR A 59 -1.53 -0.71 -0.05
CA THR A 59 -2.79 -0.31 0.60
C THR A 59 -2.77 1.17 0.94
N SER A 60 -3.94 1.81 1.02
CA SER A 60 -4.10 3.16 1.60
C SER A 60 -4.28 3.14 3.12
N ASP A 61 -4.59 1.98 3.69
CA ASP A 61 -4.76 1.75 5.12
C ASP A 61 -3.94 0.51 5.54
N LEU A 62 -2.77 0.76 6.13
CA LEU A 62 -1.84 -0.30 6.51
C LEU A 62 -2.34 -1.08 7.72
N ALA A 63 -2.80 -0.39 8.77
CA ALA A 63 -3.24 -1.04 10.01
C ALA A 63 -4.42 -1.98 9.74
N ASN A 64 -5.46 -1.49 9.05
CA ASN A 64 -6.63 -2.30 8.73
C ASN A 64 -6.26 -3.49 7.83
N ARG A 65 -5.40 -3.30 6.82
CA ARG A 65 -4.99 -4.41 5.94
C ARG A 65 -4.18 -5.48 6.67
N ILE A 66 -3.29 -5.11 7.59
CA ILE A 66 -2.54 -6.10 8.37
C ILE A 66 -3.44 -6.82 9.36
N TYR A 67 -4.42 -6.14 9.94
CA TYR A 67 -5.48 -6.76 10.74
C TYR A 67 -6.25 -7.82 9.92
N GLU A 68 -6.72 -7.47 8.72
CA GLU A 68 -7.41 -8.41 7.80
C GLU A 68 -6.57 -9.66 7.50
N HIS A 69 -5.25 -9.50 7.30
CA HIS A 69 -4.33 -10.63 7.08
C HIS A 69 -4.18 -11.52 8.32
N ARG A 70 -4.13 -10.95 9.52
CA ARG A 70 -4.00 -11.70 10.79
C ARG A 70 -5.22 -12.52 11.10
N GLU A 71 -6.38 -11.90 10.93
CA GLU A 71 -7.69 -12.47 11.20
C GLU A 71 -8.22 -13.33 10.04
N GLU A 72 -7.42 -13.52 8.98
CA GLU A 72 -7.76 -14.33 7.80
C GLU A 72 -9.12 -13.99 7.17
N HIS A 73 -9.54 -12.71 7.25
CA HIS A 73 -10.85 -12.25 6.80
C HIS A 73 -11.11 -12.51 5.30
N HIS A 74 -10.04 -12.73 4.53
CA HIS A 74 -10.13 -13.06 3.12
C HIS A 74 -9.43 -14.40 2.81
N PRO A 75 -10.17 -15.42 2.35
CA PRO A 75 -9.55 -16.64 1.85
C PRO A 75 -8.68 -16.30 0.62
N GLY A 76 -7.40 -16.65 0.66
CA GLY A 76 -6.44 -16.31 -0.39
C GLY A 76 -5.02 -16.79 -0.11
N PHE A 77 -4.04 -16.25 -0.84
CA PHE A 77 -2.62 -16.63 -0.71
C PHE A 77 -2.08 -16.42 0.71
N THR A 78 -2.40 -15.30 1.35
CA THR A 78 -1.88 -14.97 2.68
C THR A 78 -2.45 -15.86 3.77
N SER A 79 -3.73 -16.26 3.69
CA SER A 79 -4.29 -17.24 4.62
C SER A 79 -3.75 -18.65 4.36
N LYS A 80 -3.63 -19.05 3.08
CA LYS A 80 -3.07 -20.35 2.69
C LYS A 80 -1.64 -20.59 3.20
N TYR A 81 -0.82 -19.55 3.23
CA TYR A 81 0.59 -19.65 3.66
C TYR A 81 0.87 -19.04 5.04
N GLY A 82 -0.17 -18.63 5.79
CA GLY A 82 -0.03 -18.07 7.14
C GLY A 82 0.82 -16.80 7.22
N CYS A 83 0.82 -15.96 6.18
CA CYS A 83 1.63 -14.75 6.13
C CYS A 83 0.96 -13.62 6.93
N LYS A 84 1.18 -13.60 8.25
CA LYS A 84 0.51 -12.69 9.21
C LYS A 84 1.42 -11.62 9.83
N ARG A 85 2.75 -11.79 9.71
CA ARG A 85 3.73 -10.93 10.38
C ARG A 85 4.12 -9.77 9.46
N LEU A 86 3.88 -8.53 9.88
CA LEU A 86 4.40 -7.36 9.17
C LEU A 86 5.88 -7.20 9.49
N VAL A 87 6.75 -7.30 8.49
CA VAL A 87 8.21 -7.20 8.71
C VAL A 87 8.85 -5.99 8.06
N TRP A 88 8.15 -5.35 7.12
CA TRP A 88 8.63 -4.13 6.47
C TRP A 88 7.47 -3.34 5.85
N TYR A 89 7.56 -2.01 5.84
CA TYR A 89 6.68 -1.13 5.08
C TYR A 89 7.39 0.17 4.68
N GLU A 90 6.89 0.81 3.61
CA GLU A 90 7.35 2.10 3.09
C GLU A 90 6.12 2.97 2.76
N ALA A 91 6.09 4.19 3.27
CA ALA A 91 5.02 5.15 3.04
C ALA A 91 5.30 6.01 1.80
N HIS A 92 4.24 6.39 1.09
CA HIS A 92 4.32 7.23 -0.10
C HIS A 92 3.23 8.31 -0.09
N ASP A 93 3.60 9.52 -0.53
CA ASP A 93 2.68 10.66 -0.69
C ASP A 93 1.71 10.48 -1.86
N ASN A 94 1.96 9.52 -2.75
CA ASN A 94 1.12 9.21 -3.90
C ASN A 94 0.93 7.68 -4.06
N ILE A 95 -0.32 7.24 -4.29
CA ILE A 95 -0.64 5.83 -4.53
C ILE A 95 0.05 5.27 -5.78
N VAL A 96 0.26 6.10 -6.81
CA VAL A 96 0.95 5.69 -8.04
C VAL A 96 2.40 5.30 -7.76
N SER A 97 3.11 6.08 -6.92
CA SER A 97 4.48 5.74 -6.51
C SER A 97 4.52 4.45 -5.69
N ALA A 98 3.54 4.24 -4.80
CA ALA A 98 3.43 2.99 -4.04
C ALA A 98 3.22 1.78 -4.96
N ILE A 99 2.33 1.88 -5.96
CA ILE A 99 2.11 0.82 -6.94
C ILE A 99 3.37 0.53 -7.77
N GLN A 100 4.09 1.57 -8.21
CA GLN A 100 5.35 1.40 -8.94
C GLN A 100 6.41 0.72 -8.08
N ARG A 101 6.53 1.13 -6.82
CA ARG A 101 7.45 0.52 -5.85
C ARG A 101 7.12 -0.95 -5.60
N GLU A 102 5.85 -1.29 -5.43
CA GLU A 102 5.37 -2.67 -5.28
C GLU A 102 5.76 -3.54 -6.49
N LYS A 103 5.52 -3.05 -7.72
CA LYS A 103 5.90 -3.73 -8.96
C LYS A 103 7.41 -3.96 -9.05
N SER A 104 8.21 -2.96 -8.69
CA SER A 104 9.67 -3.07 -8.66
C SER A 104 10.13 -4.13 -7.67
N LEU A 105 9.62 -4.07 -6.43
CA LEU A 105 9.95 -5.04 -5.39
C LEU A 105 9.58 -6.46 -5.80
N LYS A 106 8.40 -6.69 -6.41
CA LYS A 106 8.01 -8.03 -6.88
C LYS A 106 9.03 -8.65 -7.84
N ARG A 107 9.67 -7.84 -8.69
CA ARG A 107 10.70 -8.27 -9.66
C ARG A 107 12.09 -8.50 -9.05
N TRP A 108 12.36 -8.03 -7.83
CA TRP A 108 13.67 -8.21 -7.20
C TRP A 108 13.97 -9.66 -6.88
N TYR A 109 15.26 -10.00 -6.93
CA TYR A 109 15.77 -11.25 -6.36
C TYR A 109 15.40 -11.35 -4.89
N ARG A 110 15.18 -12.58 -4.43
CA ARG A 110 14.78 -12.86 -3.04
C ARG A 110 15.80 -12.29 -2.04
N GLN A 111 17.08 -12.42 -2.33
CA GLN A 111 18.16 -11.95 -1.44
C GLN A 111 18.08 -10.44 -1.19
N TRP A 112 17.81 -9.64 -2.22
CA TRP A 112 17.68 -8.17 -2.07
C TRP A 112 16.46 -7.77 -1.25
N LYS A 113 15.38 -8.55 -1.29
CA LYS A 113 14.21 -8.33 -0.42
C LYS A 113 14.56 -8.61 1.04
N ILE A 114 15.36 -9.64 1.30
CA ILE A 114 15.85 -9.98 2.65
C ILE A 114 16.74 -8.86 3.18
N GLU A 115 17.71 -8.41 2.40
CA GLU A 115 18.60 -7.30 2.76
C GLU A 115 17.82 -6.00 3.03
N LEU A 116 16.79 -5.72 2.23
CA LEU A 116 15.90 -4.58 2.46
C LEU A 116 15.17 -4.66 3.80
N ILE A 117 14.63 -5.84 4.14
CA ILE A 117 13.96 -6.08 5.43
C ILE A 117 14.98 -5.93 6.56
N GLU A 118 16.12 -6.59 6.47
CA GLU A 118 17.13 -6.63 7.54
C GLU A 118 17.81 -5.28 7.79
N LYS A 119 17.92 -4.44 6.77
CA LYS A 119 18.40 -3.05 6.93
C LYS A 119 17.52 -2.24 7.89
N MET A 120 16.21 -2.53 7.95
CA MET A 120 15.25 -1.81 8.79
C MET A 120 14.85 -2.60 10.04
N ASN A 121 14.78 -3.92 9.94
CA ASN A 121 14.23 -4.83 10.94
C ASN A 121 15.08 -6.13 10.99
N PRO A 122 16.30 -6.08 11.56
CA PRO A 122 17.25 -7.21 11.56
C PRO A 122 16.70 -8.50 12.20
N ASP A 123 15.85 -8.32 13.20
CA ASP A 123 15.24 -9.41 13.96
C ASP A 123 13.92 -9.89 13.37
N TRP A 124 13.45 -9.28 12.28
CA TRP A 124 12.17 -9.60 11.65
C TRP A 124 11.02 -9.55 12.66
N ARG A 125 11.07 -8.54 13.55
CA ARG A 125 10.02 -8.27 14.53
C ARG A 125 8.72 -7.95 13.82
N ASP A 126 7.61 -8.30 14.46
CA ASP A 126 6.30 -7.96 13.93
C ASP A 126 6.01 -6.48 14.19
N LEU A 127 6.02 -5.68 13.13
CA LEU A 127 5.90 -4.22 13.22
C LEU A 127 4.46 -3.75 13.40
N TYR A 128 3.48 -4.66 13.39
CA TYR A 128 2.07 -4.27 13.55
C TYR A 128 1.80 -3.49 14.85
N GLY A 129 2.44 -3.90 15.96
CA GLY A 129 2.31 -3.19 17.24
C GLY A 129 2.87 -1.76 17.22
N GLU A 130 3.75 -1.46 16.27
CA GLU A 130 4.34 -0.13 16.09
C GLU A 130 3.43 0.79 15.25
N LEU A 131 2.39 0.26 14.59
CA LEU A 131 1.46 1.07 13.77
C LEU A 131 0.46 1.90 14.58
N GLY A 132 0.42 1.73 15.91
CA GLY A 132 -0.53 2.44 16.78
C GLY A 132 -1.98 2.04 16.51
N GLY A 133 -2.39 0.88 17.05
CA GLY A 133 -3.76 0.39 16.91
C GLY A 133 -4.20 -0.44 18.11
N TRP A 134 -4.88 0.26 19.03
CA TRP A 134 -5.80 -0.15 20.12
C TRP A 134 -5.31 -1.17 21.16
#